data_AF-A0A533S313-F1
#
_entry.id   AF-A0A533S313-F1
#
_cell.length_a   1.000
_cell.length_b   1.000
_cell.length_c   1.000
_cell.angle_alpha   90.00
_cell.angle_beta   90.00
_cell.angle_gamma   90.00
#
_symmetry.space_group_name_H-M   'P 1'
#
loop_
_entity.id
_entity.type
_entity.pdbx_description
1 polymer ?
#
loop_
_entity_poly.entity_id
_entity_poly.type
_entity_poly.pdbx_seq_one_letter_code
_entity_poly.pdbx_strand_id
1 'polypeptide(L)'
;MTKRLFWLNGIAILAVVLNHAVGWGFTAMFWWTDRYRDVAVPNFDAVGSPTYYILVVLKQLTPIAVPIFLVVSGYFIGFASRAGLNWKMIWARLKSILIPYLIWSVVTMGLDMAFGTQISPLQFVVNLLSGNASQIYYYVPLISQLFVLSLVLVPLVRSENWKKVLAAAAILQAIMLATNYLDIFNVFGDFSLDVDWFFGNLAFF
;
A
#
# COMPACT_ATOMS: atom_id res chain seq x y z
N MET A 1 -19.70 18.95 1.12
CA MET A 1 -18.36 18.34 0.90
C MET A 1 -18.36 16.83 1.03
N THR A 2 -19.04 16.24 2.01
CA THR A 2 -19.09 14.77 2.28
C THR A 2 -19.45 13.90 1.07
N LYS A 3 -20.43 14.30 0.23
CA LYS A 3 -20.77 13.57 -0.99
C LYS A 3 -19.58 13.38 -1.94
N ARG A 4 -18.73 14.41 -2.11
CA ARG A 4 -17.54 14.34 -3.00
C ARG A 4 -16.47 13.39 -2.46
N LEU A 5 -16.32 13.30 -1.13
CA LEU A 5 -15.39 12.35 -0.51
C LEU A 5 -15.85 10.90 -0.66
N PHE A 6 -17.15 10.64 -0.63
CA PHE A 6 -17.68 9.30 -0.92
C PHE A 6 -17.41 8.87 -2.36
N TRP A 7 -17.54 9.78 -3.34
CA TRP A 7 -17.17 9.50 -4.73
C TRP A 7 -15.67 9.20 -4.88
N LEU A 8 -14.80 10.01 -4.26
CA LEU A 8 -13.36 9.75 -4.25
C LEU A 8 -13.02 8.40 -3.64
N ASN A 9 -13.66 8.04 -2.53
CA ASN A 9 -13.47 6.75 -1.90
C ASN A 9 -13.94 5.60 -2.82
N GLY A 10 -15.08 5.77 -3.51
CA GLY A 10 -15.55 4.81 -4.50
C GLY A 10 -14.57 4.62 -5.66
N ILE A 11 -14.02 5.71 -6.19
CA ILE A 11 -12.98 5.68 -7.24
C ILE A 11 -11.73 4.94 -6.73
N ALA A 12 -11.28 5.19 -5.50
CA ALA A 12 -10.14 4.49 -4.93
C ALA A 12 -10.38 2.98 -4.77
N ILE A 13 -11.59 2.58 -4.35
CA ILE A 13 -11.99 1.17 -4.28
C ILE A 13 -11.93 0.52 -5.67
N LEU A 14 -12.51 1.18 -6.69
CA LEU A 14 -12.47 0.68 -8.06
C LEU A 14 -11.03 0.57 -8.58
N ALA A 15 -10.17 1.56 -8.28
CA ALA A 15 -8.77 1.53 -8.65
C ALA A 15 -8.00 0.36 -7.98
N VAL A 16 -8.28 0.02 -6.71
CA VAL A 16 -7.68 -1.16 -6.07
C VAL A 16 -8.15 -2.46 -6.72
N VAL A 17 -9.46 -2.59 -6.98
CA VAL A 17 -10.01 -3.78 -7.67
C VAL A 17 -9.38 -3.93 -9.06
N LEU A 18 -9.26 -2.82 -9.79
CA LEU A 18 -8.63 -2.78 -11.10
C LEU A 18 -7.16 -3.16 -11.03
N ASN A 19 -6.39 -2.65 -10.05
CA ASN A 19 -4.99 -3.00 -9.86
C ASN A 19 -4.80 -4.51 -9.68
N HIS A 20 -5.67 -5.15 -8.90
CA HIS A 20 -5.68 -6.59 -8.72
C HIS A 20 -6.02 -7.34 -9.99
N ALA A 21 -7.08 -6.94 -10.68
CA ALA A 21 -7.49 -7.56 -11.94
C ALA A 21 -6.39 -7.46 -13.00
N VAL A 22 -5.72 -6.31 -13.08
CA VAL A 22 -4.59 -6.09 -14.00
C VAL A 22 -3.39 -6.95 -13.62
N GLY A 23 -3.07 -7.07 -12.32
CA GLY A 23 -2.03 -7.97 -11.84
C GLY A 23 -2.26 -9.41 -12.29
N TRP A 24 -3.47 -9.94 -12.06
CA TRP A 24 -3.85 -11.27 -12.56
C TRP A 24 -3.88 -11.35 -14.08
N GLY A 25 -4.21 -10.26 -14.77
CA GLY A 25 -4.12 -10.16 -16.23
C GLY A 25 -2.69 -10.35 -16.74
N PHE A 26 -1.70 -9.72 -16.09
CA PHE A 26 -0.29 -9.94 -16.41
C PHE A 26 0.19 -11.34 -16.03
N THR A 27 -0.24 -11.88 -14.89
CA THR A 27 0.04 -13.28 -14.52
C THR A 27 -0.50 -14.23 -15.58
N ALA A 28 -1.75 -14.05 -16.02
CA ALA A 28 -2.34 -14.85 -17.07
C ALA A 28 -1.57 -14.72 -18.39
N MET A 29 -1.24 -13.49 -18.77
CA MET A 29 -0.56 -13.17 -20.03
C MET A 29 0.84 -13.79 -20.12
N PHE A 30 1.62 -13.77 -19.03
CA PHE A 30 3.04 -14.15 -19.06
C PHE A 30 3.34 -15.49 -18.40
N TRP A 31 2.67 -15.81 -17.28
CA TRP A 31 3.05 -16.92 -16.41
C TRP A 31 2.11 -18.11 -16.48
N TRP A 32 0.87 -17.91 -16.98
CA TRP A 32 -0.11 -18.98 -17.15
C TRP A 32 -0.51 -19.17 -18.62
N THR A 33 0.33 -18.73 -19.55
CA THR A 33 0.07 -18.86 -20.99
C THR A 33 -0.06 -20.33 -21.41
N ASP A 34 0.70 -21.21 -20.74
CA ASP A 34 0.66 -22.67 -20.86
C ASP A 34 -0.74 -23.27 -20.57
N ARG A 35 -1.56 -22.59 -19.75
CA ARG A 35 -2.92 -23.07 -19.41
C ARG A 35 -3.92 -22.96 -20.55
N TYR A 36 -3.61 -22.17 -21.58
CA TYR A 36 -4.52 -21.94 -22.72
C TYR A 36 -3.82 -21.94 -24.09
N ARG A 37 -2.50 -22.11 -24.14
CA ARG A 37 -1.67 -22.30 -25.35
C ARG A 37 -0.54 -23.26 -25.04
N ASP A 38 -0.14 -24.09 -26.01
CA ASP A 38 1.02 -24.98 -25.86
C ASP A 38 2.34 -24.19 -26.06
N VAL A 39 2.77 -23.49 -25.01
CA VAL A 39 4.00 -22.68 -24.98
C VAL A 39 4.69 -22.80 -23.62
N ALA A 40 6.02 -22.60 -23.60
CA ALA A 40 6.75 -22.50 -22.35
C ALA A 40 6.44 -21.16 -21.63
N VAL A 41 6.44 -21.18 -20.30
CA VAL A 41 6.28 -19.99 -19.44
C VAL A 41 7.57 -19.68 -18.68
N PRO A 42 7.93 -18.40 -18.46
CA PRO A 42 7.18 -17.21 -18.88
C PRO A 42 7.22 -16.98 -20.41
N ASN A 43 6.08 -16.63 -21.00
CA ASN A 43 5.95 -16.31 -22.43
C ASN A 43 5.76 -14.81 -22.63
N PHE A 44 6.55 -14.18 -23.51
CA PHE A 44 6.51 -12.73 -23.75
C PHE A 44 5.97 -12.32 -25.13
N ASP A 45 5.35 -13.24 -25.87
CA ASP A 45 4.87 -12.99 -27.24
C ASP A 45 3.80 -11.89 -27.30
N ALA A 46 3.07 -11.70 -26.19
CA ALA A 46 2.01 -10.69 -26.07
C ALA A 46 2.53 -9.27 -25.77
N VAL A 47 3.82 -9.09 -25.51
CA VAL A 47 4.41 -7.76 -25.28
C VAL A 47 4.22 -6.90 -26.55
N GLY A 48 3.74 -5.67 -26.37
CA GLY A 48 3.43 -4.78 -27.49
C GLY A 48 2.08 -5.04 -28.16
N SER A 49 1.31 -6.04 -27.71
CA SER A 49 -0.07 -6.22 -28.15
C SER A 49 -0.99 -5.12 -27.60
N PRO A 50 -2.18 -4.88 -28.22
CA PRO A 50 -3.17 -3.97 -27.67
C PRO A 50 -3.58 -4.33 -26.23
N THR A 51 -3.75 -5.62 -25.92
CA THR A 51 -4.08 -6.09 -24.57
C THR A 51 -3.00 -5.72 -23.57
N TYR A 52 -1.72 -5.91 -23.93
CA TYR A 52 -0.59 -5.51 -23.09
C TYR A 52 -0.64 -4.01 -22.76
N TYR A 53 -0.82 -3.15 -23.77
CA TYR A 53 -0.89 -1.71 -23.54
C TYR A 53 -2.10 -1.29 -22.71
N ILE A 54 -3.26 -1.92 -22.89
CA ILE A 54 -4.43 -1.70 -22.04
C ILE A 54 -4.09 -2.04 -20.58
N LEU A 55 -3.50 -3.21 -20.31
CA LEU A 55 -3.10 -3.58 -18.96
C LEU A 55 -2.08 -2.63 -18.37
N VAL A 56 -1.09 -2.17 -19.15
CA VAL A 56 -0.10 -1.17 -18.70
C VAL A 56 -0.78 0.14 -18.32
N VAL A 57 -1.64 0.69 -19.19
CA VAL A 57 -2.36 1.95 -18.91
C VAL A 57 -3.20 1.81 -17.65
N LEU A 58 -3.96 0.73 -17.53
CA LEU A 58 -4.78 0.47 -16.33
C LEU A 58 -3.89 0.34 -15.10
N LYS A 59 -2.74 -0.35 -15.18
CA LYS A 59 -1.78 -0.47 -14.08
C LYS A 59 -1.33 0.91 -13.60
N GLN A 60 -0.99 1.83 -14.52
CA GLN A 60 -0.50 3.17 -14.21
C GLN A 60 -1.55 4.11 -13.61
N LEU A 61 -2.84 3.86 -13.87
CA LEU A 61 -3.93 4.68 -13.31
C LEU A 61 -4.27 4.32 -11.86
N THR A 62 -3.89 3.12 -11.41
CA THR A 62 -4.32 2.60 -10.11
C THR A 62 -3.54 3.06 -8.86
N PRO A 63 -2.26 3.52 -8.94
CA PRO A 63 -1.51 3.93 -7.75
C PRO A 63 -2.15 5.10 -6.99
N ILE A 64 -2.95 5.92 -7.66
CA ILE A 64 -3.69 7.03 -7.03
C ILE A 64 -4.64 6.59 -5.92
N ALA A 65 -5.01 5.30 -5.87
CA ALA A 65 -5.93 4.79 -4.87
C ALA A 65 -5.41 5.00 -3.44
N VAL A 66 -4.13 4.72 -3.20
CA VAL A 66 -3.50 4.83 -1.88
C VAL A 66 -3.54 6.26 -1.33
N PRO A 67 -3.03 7.30 -2.03
CA PRO A 67 -3.12 8.66 -1.54
C PRO A 67 -4.56 9.12 -1.34
N ILE A 68 -5.51 8.70 -2.18
CA ILE A 68 -6.93 8.99 -1.96
C ILE A 68 -7.43 8.37 -0.65
N PHE A 69 -7.14 7.10 -0.38
CA PHE A 69 -7.53 6.44 0.88
C PHE A 69 -6.94 7.14 2.10
N LEU A 70 -5.69 7.57 2.03
CA LEU A 70 -5.03 8.28 3.12
C LEU A 70 -5.65 9.65 3.38
N VAL A 71 -5.91 10.44 2.32
CA VAL A 71 -6.57 11.75 2.44
C VAL A 71 -7.98 11.61 3.00
N VAL A 72 -8.77 10.67 2.47
CA VAL A 72 -10.14 10.43 2.93
C VAL A 72 -10.14 9.97 4.40
N SER A 73 -9.26 9.05 4.77
CA SER A 73 -9.14 8.55 6.14
C SER A 73 -8.70 9.65 7.12
N GLY A 74 -7.70 10.45 6.74
CA GLY A 74 -7.23 11.59 7.51
C GLY A 74 -8.33 12.65 7.70
N TYR A 75 -9.12 12.94 6.65
CA TYR A 75 -10.26 13.84 6.74
C TYR A 75 -11.29 13.35 7.76
N PHE A 76 -11.66 12.07 7.73
CA PHE A 76 -12.63 11.52 8.67
C PHE A 76 -12.12 11.51 10.11
N ILE A 77 -10.84 11.23 10.33
CA ILE A 77 -10.21 11.34 11.66
C ILE A 77 -10.22 12.80 12.14
N GLY A 78 -9.83 13.73 11.27
CA GLY A 78 -9.88 15.16 11.56
C GLY A 78 -11.30 15.65 11.87
N PHE A 79 -12.31 15.14 11.18
CA PHE A 79 -13.71 15.48 11.48
C PHE A 79 -14.16 14.88 12.82
N ALA A 80 -13.93 13.58 13.02
CA ALA A 80 -14.34 12.87 14.22
C ALA A 80 -13.67 13.39 15.50
N SER A 81 -12.43 13.88 15.40
CA SER A 81 -11.71 14.46 16.54
C SER A 81 -12.34 15.73 17.11
N ARG A 82 -13.27 16.39 16.41
CA ARG A 82 -14.04 17.52 16.96
C ARG A 82 -14.89 17.12 18.17
N ALA A 83 -15.30 15.85 18.24
CA ALA A 83 -16.04 15.29 19.38
C ALA A 83 -15.10 14.69 20.46
N GLY A 84 -13.79 14.89 20.33
CA GLY A 84 -12.77 14.25 21.17
C GLY A 84 -12.28 12.94 20.57
N LEU A 85 -11.05 12.93 20.07
CA LEU A 85 -10.40 11.70 19.60
C LEU A 85 -9.93 10.89 20.81
N ASN A 86 -10.22 9.59 20.81
CA ASN A 86 -9.81 8.68 21.89
C ASN A 86 -9.35 7.33 21.34
N TRP A 87 -8.69 6.56 22.20
CA TRP A 87 -8.14 5.26 21.84
C TRP A 87 -9.21 4.25 21.38
N LYS A 88 -10.41 4.30 21.96
CA LYS A 88 -11.53 3.42 21.58
C LYS A 88 -11.92 3.62 20.11
N MET A 89 -11.95 4.87 19.64
CA MET A 89 -12.25 5.19 18.24
C MET A 89 -11.15 4.71 17.28
N ILE A 90 -9.88 4.90 17.65
CA ILE A 90 -8.73 4.45 16.86
C ILE A 90 -8.72 2.92 16.77
N TRP A 91 -8.92 2.25 17.90
CA TRP A 91 -8.93 0.79 17.98
C TRP A 91 -10.06 0.17 17.15
N ALA A 92 -11.25 0.79 17.14
CA ALA A 92 -12.34 0.35 16.27
C ALA A 92 -11.95 0.39 14.79
N ARG A 93 -11.24 1.43 14.35
CA ARG A 93 -10.75 1.57 12.97
C ARG A 93 -9.63 0.58 12.67
N LEU A 94 -8.65 0.44 13.57
CA LEU A 94 -7.56 -0.52 13.44
C LEU A 94 -8.11 -1.94 13.31
N LYS A 95 -9.05 -2.38 14.14
CA LYS A 95 -9.67 -3.70 13.99
C LYS A 95 -10.34 -3.88 12.64
N SER A 96 -11.05 -2.87 12.14
CA SER A 96 -11.77 -2.97 10.88
C SER A 96 -10.85 -3.20 9.68
N ILE A 97 -9.57 -2.79 9.76
CA ILE A 97 -8.58 -2.99 8.69
C ILE A 97 -7.62 -4.16 8.99
N LEU A 98 -7.20 -4.34 10.24
CA LEU A 98 -6.21 -5.35 10.62
C LEU A 98 -6.78 -6.76 10.58
N ILE A 99 -8.04 -6.96 10.99
CA ILE A 99 -8.66 -8.30 10.97
C ILE A 99 -8.68 -8.87 9.54
N PRO A 100 -9.29 -8.20 8.53
CA PRO A 100 -9.28 -8.73 7.18
C PRO A 100 -7.87 -8.84 6.61
N TYR A 101 -6.99 -7.89 6.90
CA TYR A 101 -5.58 -7.96 6.50
C TYR A 101 -4.87 -9.21 7.02
N LEU A 102 -5.01 -9.52 8.32
CA LEU A 102 -4.35 -10.69 8.91
C LEU A 102 -4.90 -11.99 8.33
N ILE A 103 -6.23 -12.09 8.16
CA ILE A 103 -6.87 -13.26 7.55
C ILE A 103 -6.33 -13.47 6.14
N TRP A 104 -6.37 -12.44 5.29
CA TRP A 104 -5.96 -12.58 3.90
C TRP A 104 -4.45 -12.74 3.75
N SER A 105 -3.63 -12.12 4.59
CA SER A 105 -2.17 -12.32 4.60
C SER A 105 -1.81 -13.78 4.89
N VAL A 106 -2.47 -14.39 5.88
CA VAL A 106 -2.27 -15.82 6.20
C VAL A 106 -2.73 -16.69 5.05
N VAL A 107 -3.87 -16.39 4.42
CA VAL A 107 -4.37 -17.14 3.26
C VAL A 107 -3.39 -17.03 2.08
N THR A 108 -2.94 -15.83 1.72
CA THR A 108 -2.03 -15.60 0.60
C THR A 108 -0.70 -16.33 0.81
N MET A 109 -0.03 -16.12 1.94
CA MET A 109 1.23 -16.80 2.22
C MET A 109 1.05 -18.32 2.33
N GLY A 110 -0.08 -18.79 2.85
CA GLY A 110 -0.42 -20.22 2.89
C GLY A 110 -0.59 -20.82 1.49
N LEU A 111 -1.21 -20.09 0.55
CA LEU A 111 -1.30 -20.49 -0.85
C LEU A 111 0.08 -20.49 -1.52
N ASP A 112 0.91 -19.47 -1.28
CA ASP A 112 2.26 -19.41 -1.83
C ASP A 112 3.09 -20.62 -1.37
N MET A 113 2.99 -20.99 -0.10
CA MET A 113 3.63 -22.20 0.44
C MET A 113 3.08 -23.48 -0.19
N ALA A 114 1.76 -23.56 -0.41
CA ALA A 114 1.14 -24.68 -1.10
C ALA A 114 1.58 -24.81 -2.56
N PHE A 115 1.93 -23.70 -3.21
CA PHE A 115 2.48 -23.65 -4.58
C PHE A 115 4.01 -23.79 -4.64
N GLY A 116 4.66 -24.10 -3.51
CA GLY A 116 6.08 -24.46 -3.46
C GLY A 116 7.01 -23.35 -2.99
N THR A 117 6.49 -22.16 -2.65
CA THR A 117 7.30 -21.07 -2.08
C THR A 117 7.75 -21.43 -0.67
N GLN A 118 9.06 -21.41 -0.42
CA GLN A 118 9.60 -21.67 0.91
C GLN A 118 9.63 -20.38 1.73
N ILE A 119 8.78 -20.29 2.75
CA ILE A 119 8.71 -19.15 3.67
C ILE A 119 9.14 -19.61 5.06
N SER A 120 10.24 -19.05 5.59
CA SER A 120 10.67 -19.36 6.95
C SER A 120 9.70 -18.78 7.99
N PRO A 121 9.60 -19.33 9.21
CA PRO A 121 8.73 -18.79 10.25
C PRO A 121 9.02 -17.32 10.58
N LEU A 122 10.29 -16.93 10.58
CA LEU A 122 10.68 -15.53 10.79
C LEU A 122 10.22 -14.65 9.61
N GLN A 123 10.45 -15.09 8.37
CA GLN A 123 10.01 -14.35 7.19
C GLN A 123 8.49 -14.20 7.14
N PHE A 124 7.75 -15.22 7.58
CA PHE A 124 6.29 -15.18 7.67
C PHE A 124 5.83 -14.05 8.60
N VAL A 125 6.45 -13.94 9.79
CA VAL A 125 6.14 -12.87 10.75
C VAL A 125 6.55 -11.50 10.20
N VAL A 126 7.73 -11.39 9.59
CA VAL A 126 8.19 -10.14 8.97
C VAL A 126 7.20 -9.69 7.89
N ASN A 127 6.84 -10.57 6.96
CA ASN A 127 5.87 -10.28 5.90
C ASN A 127 4.50 -9.88 6.45
N LEU A 128 4.07 -10.49 7.55
CA LEU A 128 2.81 -10.16 8.23
C LEU A 128 2.85 -8.82 8.96
N LEU A 129 4.02 -8.33 9.37
CA LEU A 129 4.15 -7.04 10.06
C LEU A 129 4.45 -5.90 9.09
N SER A 130 5.23 -6.17 8.04
CA SER A 130 5.54 -5.20 6.98
C SER A 130 4.47 -5.12 5.89
N GLY A 131 3.49 -6.03 5.85
CA GLY A 131 2.52 -6.04 4.75
C GLY A 131 3.08 -6.59 3.45
N ASN A 132 4.22 -7.28 3.50
CA ASN A 132 4.84 -7.95 2.35
C ASN A 132 4.20 -9.32 2.03
N ALA A 133 3.09 -9.68 2.70
CA ALA A 133 2.30 -10.85 2.34
C ALA A 133 1.65 -10.73 0.95
N SER A 134 1.46 -9.51 0.44
CA SER A 134 1.07 -9.24 -0.94
C SER A 134 1.61 -7.87 -1.35
N GLN A 135 1.93 -7.68 -2.63
CA GLN A 135 2.49 -6.43 -3.16
C GLN A 135 1.67 -5.17 -2.83
N ILE A 136 0.38 -5.31 -2.51
CA ILE A 136 -0.49 -4.18 -2.19
C ILE A 136 -0.77 -4.07 -0.70
N TYR A 137 -0.35 -5.00 0.15
CA TYR A 137 -0.76 -4.99 1.55
C TYR A 137 0.06 -4.05 2.44
N TYR A 138 1.18 -3.52 1.95
CA TYR A 138 2.01 -2.52 2.64
C TYR A 138 1.19 -1.30 3.13
N TYR A 139 0.08 -0.95 2.45
CA TYR A 139 -0.72 0.22 2.86
C TYR A 139 -1.41 -0.01 4.21
N VAL A 140 -1.65 -1.26 4.62
CA VAL A 140 -2.37 -1.56 5.87
C VAL A 140 -1.51 -1.25 7.10
N PRO A 141 -0.25 -1.73 7.22
CA PRO A 141 0.67 -1.25 8.25
C PRO A 141 0.84 0.27 8.24
N LEU A 142 0.97 0.87 7.04
CA LEU A 142 1.15 2.31 6.87
C LEU A 142 -0.03 3.12 7.43
N ILE A 143 -1.26 2.81 7.04
CA ILE A 143 -2.45 3.53 7.54
C ILE A 143 -2.68 3.25 9.03
N SER A 144 -2.31 2.07 9.51
CA SER A 144 -2.37 1.74 10.94
C SER A 144 -1.46 2.64 11.76
N GLN A 145 -0.22 2.88 11.30
CA GLN A 145 0.70 3.83 11.92
C GLN A 145 0.10 5.24 11.95
N LEU A 146 -0.49 5.70 10.84
CA LEU A 146 -1.13 7.02 10.77
C LEU A 146 -2.35 7.14 11.70
N PHE A 147 -3.14 6.08 11.87
CA PHE A 147 -4.24 6.08 12.84
C PHE A 147 -3.74 6.19 14.28
N VAL A 148 -2.69 5.47 14.66
CA VAL A 148 -2.09 5.60 15.99
C VAL A 148 -1.50 7.00 16.19
N LEU A 149 -0.71 7.47 15.22
CA LEU A 149 -0.10 8.80 15.24
C LEU A 149 -1.13 9.93 15.27
N SER A 150 -2.36 9.69 14.82
CA SER A 150 -3.40 10.71 14.81
C SER A 150 -3.72 11.29 16.19
N LEU A 151 -3.51 10.54 17.29
CA LEU A 151 -3.65 11.07 18.65
C LEU A 151 -2.74 12.26 18.91
N VAL A 152 -1.56 12.27 18.30
CA VAL A 152 -0.52 13.29 18.47
C VAL A 152 -0.58 14.30 17.33
N LEU A 153 -0.72 13.84 16.08
CA LEU A 153 -0.74 14.70 14.90
C LEU A 153 -1.94 15.65 14.89
N VAL A 154 -3.14 15.17 15.24
CA VAL A 154 -4.35 15.99 15.21
C VAL A 154 -4.26 17.22 16.14
N PRO A 155 -3.90 17.10 17.44
CA PRO A 155 -3.75 18.28 18.28
C PRO A 155 -2.59 19.17 17.83
N LEU A 156 -1.47 18.61 17.38
CA LEU A 156 -0.32 19.41 16.91
C LEU A 156 -0.65 20.24 15.67
N VAL A 157 -1.34 19.65 14.68
CA VAL A 157 -1.77 20.34 13.45
C VAL A 157 -2.82 21.41 13.73
N ARG A 158 -3.61 21.27 14.80
CA ARG A 158 -4.58 22.31 15.23
C ARG A 158 -3.98 23.39 16.13
N SER A 159 -2.77 23.16 16.65
CA SER A 159 -2.04 24.14 17.45
C SER A 159 -1.24 25.11 16.56
N GLU A 160 -0.59 26.09 17.17
CA GLU A 160 0.36 26.98 16.49
C GLU A 160 1.57 26.24 15.90
N ASN A 161 1.81 24.98 16.31
CA ASN A 161 2.91 24.15 15.84
C ASN A 161 2.69 23.46 14.48
N TRP A 162 1.58 23.72 13.77
CA TRP A 162 1.29 23.07 12.48
C TRP A 162 2.42 23.20 11.46
N LYS A 163 3.13 24.34 11.43
CA LYS A 163 4.30 24.56 10.57
C LYS A 163 5.45 23.61 10.90
N LYS A 164 5.66 23.29 12.19
CA LYS A 164 6.68 22.33 12.63
C LYS A 164 6.31 20.91 12.20
N VAL A 165 5.01 20.55 12.25
CA VAL A 165 4.53 19.26 11.74
C VAL A 165 4.79 19.14 10.24
N LEU A 166 4.49 20.19 9.45
CA LEU A 166 4.78 20.19 8.02
C LEU A 166 6.28 20.14 7.72
N ALA A 167 7.10 20.89 8.45
CA ALA A 167 8.55 20.85 8.30
C ALA A 167 9.10 19.46 8.63
N ALA A 168 8.63 18.83 9.71
CA ALA A 168 9.01 17.47 10.07
C ALA A 168 8.58 16.46 9.00
N ALA A 169 7.36 16.58 8.46
CA ALA A 169 6.90 15.73 7.37
C ALA A 169 7.74 15.92 6.09
N ALA A 170 8.09 17.16 5.73
CA ALA A 170 8.93 17.46 4.58
C ALA A 170 10.36 16.93 4.75
N ILE A 171 10.95 17.08 5.94
CA ILE A 171 12.27 16.53 6.27
C ILE A 171 12.23 14.99 6.20
N LEU A 172 11.23 14.37 6.84
CA LEU A 172 11.05 12.92 6.79
C LEU A 172 10.95 12.45 5.34
N GLN A 173 10.11 13.11 4.53
CA GLN A 173 9.94 12.78 3.12
C GLN A 173 11.24 12.93 2.32
N ALA A 174 12.00 14.00 2.56
CA ALA A 174 13.30 14.23 1.91
C ALA A 174 14.31 13.15 2.28
N ILE A 175 14.32 12.70 3.54
CA ILE A 175 15.17 11.59 3.99
C ILE A 175 14.79 10.29 3.28
N MET A 176 13.49 9.95 3.23
CA MET A 176 13.04 8.73 2.55
C MET A 176 13.32 8.77 1.04
N LEU A 177 13.15 9.92 0.41
CA LEU A 177 13.55 10.15 -0.99
C LEU A 177 15.04 9.91 -1.16
N ALA A 178 15.87 10.51 -0.32
CA ALA A 178 17.32 10.34 -0.39
C ALA A 178 17.71 8.88 -0.21
N THR A 179 17.15 8.15 0.76
CA THR A 179 17.47 6.72 0.96
C THR A 179 17.12 5.88 -0.27
N ASN A 180 15.95 6.10 -0.87
CA ASN A 180 15.54 5.36 -2.08
C ASN A 180 16.47 5.66 -3.26
N TYR A 181 16.88 6.92 -3.46
CA TYR A 181 17.83 7.25 -4.52
C TYR A 181 19.23 6.68 -4.25
N LEU A 182 19.71 6.69 -3.01
CA LEU A 182 21.00 6.10 -2.64
C LEU A 182 21.02 4.59 -2.86
N ASP A 183 19.90 3.90 -2.62
CA ASP A 183 19.71 2.48 -2.92
C ASP A 183 19.72 2.21 -4.44
N ILE A 184 18.99 3.02 -5.23
CA ILE A 184 19.00 2.95 -6.70
C ILE A 184 20.41 3.12 -7.28
N PHE A 185 21.21 4.02 -6.70
CA PHE A 185 22.60 4.24 -7.11
C PHE A 185 23.60 3.26 -6.47
N ASN A 186 23.11 2.26 -5.74
CA ASN A 186 23.91 1.22 -5.08
C ASN A 186 25.03 1.81 -4.18
N VAL A 187 24.75 2.94 -3.53
CA VAL A 187 25.75 3.64 -2.70
C VAL A 187 26.11 2.82 -1.46
N PHE A 188 25.17 2.02 -0.96
CA PHE A 188 25.34 1.18 0.23
C PHE A 188 25.62 -0.30 -0.08
N GLY A 189 25.86 -0.66 -1.35
CA GLY A 189 26.06 -2.06 -1.75
C GLY A 189 24.81 -2.91 -1.50
N ASP A 190 24.97 -4.07 -0.89
CA ASP A 190 23.87 -5.03 -0.66
C ASP A 190 22.85 -4.59 0.42
N PHE A 191 23.03 -3.43 1.04
CA PHE A 191 22.09 -2.91 2.02
C PHE A 191 20.95 -2.15 1.32
N SER A 192 19.81 -2.83 1.16
CA SER A 192 18.54 -2.19 0.79
C SER A 192 17.62 -2.11 2.00
N LEU A 193 16.93 -0.97 2.12
CA LEU A 193 16.07 -0.67 3.26
C LEU A 193 14.63 -0.60 2.76
N ASP A 194 13.88 -1.70 2.90
CA ASP A 194 12.46 -1.78 2.51
C ASP A 194 11.58 -1.05 3.53
N VAL A 195 11.03 0.09 3.10
CA VAL A 195 10.26 1.06 3.90
C VAL A 195 8.91 1.39 3.29
N ASP A 196 8.42 0.59 2.34
CA ASP A 196 7.12 0.80 1.70
C ASP A 196 5.97 0.80 2.71
N TRP A 197 6.13 0.04 3.79
CA TRP A 197 5.18 -0.07 4.89
C TRP A 197 5.29 1.06 5.92
N PHE A 198 6.36 1.87 5.88
CA PHE A 198 6.60 2.94 6.83
C PHE A 198 5.90 4.23 6.37
N PHE A 199 5.21 4.90 7.29
CA PHE A 199 4.47 6.13 6.97
C PHE A 199 5.34 7.29 6.45
N GLY A 200 6.67 7.21 6.56
CA GLY A 200 7.55 8.20 5.93
C GLY A 200 7.62 8.08 4.42
N ASN A 201 7.29 6.92 3.84
CA ASN A 201 7.46 6.63 2.41
C ASN A 201 6.22 7.01 1.56
N LEU A 202 5.55 8.11 1.91
CA LEU A 202 4.22 8.47 1.35
C LEU A 202 4.24 8.96 -0.11
N ALA A 203 5.42 9.21 -0.69
CA ALA A 203 5.54 9.83 -2.02
C ALA A 203 5.92 8.88 -3.16
N PHE A 204 6.14 7.59 -2.89
CA PHE A 204 6.49 6.63 -3.94
C PHE A 204 5.40 5.58 -4.11
N PHE A 205 4.35 5.97 -4.83
CA PHE A 205 3.41 5.07 -5.48
C PHE A 205 3.15 5.54 -6.90
#